data_AF-A0A9D7DR90-F1
#
_entry.id   AF-A0A9D7DR90-F1
#
_cell.length_a   1.000
_cell.length_b   1.000
_cell.length_c   1.000
_cell.angle_alpha   90.00
_cell.angle_beta   90.00
_cell.angle_gamma   90.00
#
_symmetry.space_group_name_H-M   'P 1'
#
loop_
_entity.id
_entity.type
_entity.pdbx_description
1 polymer ?
#
loop_
_entity_poly.entity_id
_entity_poly.type
_entity_poly.pdbx_seq_one_letter_code
_entity_poly.pdbx_strand_id
1 'polypeptide(L)'
;MNRLVLFAAILFCGCYSFRSQVAGDIRTLAIPTFGNESAEFGLSETVTDELIRGFQRDGTLRVVSEGQADAVLVGTLVDVRDEPYTARSGQEITVDEYRFSMMCRIELVIRSTGETKWTQNFQAWSIYPYGGDLSNRETAVTESTTKLVEDLLNKIVGSW
;
A
#
# COMPACT_ATOMS: atom_id res chain seq x y z
N MET A 1 52.40 -28.08 41.83
CA MET A 1 51.24 -28.99 41.69
C MET A 1 50.18 -28.54 42.70
N ASN A 2 48.99 -28.04 42.38
CA ASN A 2 48.25 -27.95 41.13
C ASN A 2 47.29 -26.73 41.19
N ARG A 3 47.40 -25.90 40.15
CA ARG A 3 46.33 -25.26 39.35
C ARG A 3 45.53 -24.08 39.94
N LEU A 4 45.99 -22.91 39.50
CA LEU A 4 45.30 -21.63 39.36
C LEU A 4 43.93 -21.72 38.66
N VAL A 5 42.99 -20.93 39.19
CA VAL A 5 41.99 -20.05 38.55
C VAL A 5 41.81 -20.19 37.02
N LEU A 6 40.59 -20.53 36.57
CA LEU A 6 40.03 -20.18 35.25
C LEU A 6 38.57 -19.74 35.47
N PHE A 7 38.30 -18.44 35.61
CA PHE A 7 37.96 -17.46 34.56
C PHE A 7 36.61 -17.70 33.85
N ALA A 8 35.79 -16.65 33.95
CA ALA A 8 34.47 -16.45 33.40
C ALA A 8 34.41 -16.42 31.85
N ALA A 9 33.18 -16.21 31.36
CA ALA A 9 32.71 -16.10 29.97
C ALA A 9 32.31 -17.45 29.37
N ILE A 10 31.03 -17.65 29.04
CA ILE A 10 30.45 -17.10 27.81
C ILE A 10 28.97 -16.75 28.03
N LEU A 11 28.69 -15.45 28.19
CA LEU A 11 27.43 -14.82 27.83
C LEU A 11 27.55 -14.44 26.35
N PHE A 12 27.25 -15.36 25.45
CA PHE A 12 26.91 -15.03 24.06
C PHE A 12 25.40 -15.19 23.92
N CYS A 13 24.64 -14.33 24.59
CA CYS A 13 23.33 -13.96 24.06
C CYS A 13 23.64 -13.05 22.89
N GLY A 14 23.93 -13.66 21.74
CA GLY A 14 23.96 -12.94 20.48
C GLY A 14 22.58 -12.35 20.32
N CYS A 15 22.42 -11.07 20.63
CA CYS A 15 21.36 -10.25 20.08
C CYS A 15 21.59 -10.23 18.57
N TYR A 16 21.20 -11.32 17.89
CA TYR A 16 20.81 -11.29 16.50
C TYR A 16 19.54 -10.42 16.46
N SER A 17 19.75 -9.12 16.53
CA SER A 17 18.78 -8.18 16.00
C SER A 17 18.73 -8.50 14.53
N PHE A 18 17.75 -9.30 14.13
CA PHE A 18 17.30 -9.43 12.77
C PHE A 18 16.85 -8.01 12.35
N ARG A 19 17.81 -7.15 12.00
CA ARG A 19 17.54 -5.92 11.26
C ARG A 19 17.08 -6.42 9.92
N SER A 20 15.77 -6.68 9.82
CA SER A 20 15.12 -6.82 8.53
C SER A 20 15.58 -5.64 7.70
N GLN A 21 16.30 -5.94 6.62
CA GLN A 21 16.78 -4.95 5.68
C GLN A 21 15.53 -4.51 4.90
N VAL A 22 14.74 -3.64 5.54
CA VAL A 22 13.47 -3.16 4.99
C VAL A 22 13.79 -2.51 3.66
N ALA A 23 13.38 -3.17 2.58
CA ALA A 23 13.48 -2.67 1.20
C ALA A 23 14.85 -2.03 0.87
N GLY A 24 15.94 -2.75 1.15
CA GLY A 24 17.31 -2.21 1.02
C GLY A 24 17.63 -1.22 2.14
N ASP A 25 17.80 0.07 1.78
CA ASP A 25 18.14 1.16 2.71
C ASP A 25 16.96 2.11 3.03
N ILE A 26 15.77 1.88 2.45
CA ILE A 26 14.61 2.76 2.60
C ILE A 26 13.87 2.42 3.91
N ARG A 27 13.72 3.41 4.80
CA ARG A 27 12.94 3.28 6.05
C ARG A 27 11.76 4.24 6.10
N THR A 28 11.81 5.28 5.30
CA THR A 28 10.82 6.35 5.28
C THR A 28 10.28 6.57 3.88
N LEU A 29 8.97 6.77 3.79
CA LEU A 29 8.23 6.94 2.54
C LEU A 29 7.43 8.23 2.58
N ALA A 30 7.45 9.01 1.50
CA ALA A 30 6.50 10.08 1.28
C ALA A 30 5.45 9.63 0.26
N ILE A 31 4.19 10.00 0.49
CA ILE A 31 3.07 9.72 -0.41
C ILE A 31 2.40 11.07 -0.69
N PRO A 32 2.83 11.79 -1.75
CA PRO A 32 2.14 12.99 -2.20
C PRO A 32 0.73 12.66 -2.69
N THR A 33 -0.14 13.67 -2.78
CA THR A 33 -1.47 13.50 -3.37
C THR A 33 -1.36 12.91 -4.76
N PHE A 34 -2.10 11.83 -4.99
CA PHE A 34 -2.15 11.17 -6.29
C PHE A 34 -2.72 12.13 -7.34
N GLY A 35 -2.14 12.09 -8.54
CA GLY A 35 -2.78 12.68 -9.72
C GLY A 35 -4.09 11.97 -10.06
N ASN A 36 -4.92 12.61 -10.86
CA ASN A 36 -6.20 12.05 -11.29
C ASN A 36 -6.40 12.25 -12.80
N GLU A 37 -6.36 11.14 -13.54
CA GLU A 37 -6.70 11.06 -14.97
C GLU A 37 -8.10 10.44 -15.18
N SER A 38 -8.77 10.02 -14.09
CA SER A 38 -10.12 9.44 -14.13
C SER A 38 -11.23 10.51 -14.16
N ALA A 39 -12.47 10.06 -14.35
CA ALA A 39 -13.65 10.94 -14.28
C ALA A 39 -14.16 11.19 -12.84
N GLU A 40 -13.57 10.55 -11.83
CA GLU A 40 -14.04 10.61 -10.44
C GLU A 40 -13.36 11.74 -9.68
N PHE A 41 -14.12 12.80 -9.38
CA PHE A 41 -13.61 13.94 -8.61
C PHE A 41 -13.41 13.57 -7.12
N GLY A 42 -12.31 14.00 -6.52
CA GLY A 42 -12.02 13.82 -5.08
C GLY A 42 -11.52 12.43 -4.68
N LEU A 43 -11.64 11.43 -5.56
CA LEU A 43 -11.26 10.06 -5.24
C LEU A 43 -9.74 9.89 -5.11
N SER A 44 -8.95 10.66 -5.85
CA SER A 44 -7.49 10.73 -5.71
C SER A 44 -7.05 11.08 -4.29
N GLU A 45 -7.72 12.05 -3.66
CA GLU A 45 -7.46 12.51 -2.32
C GLU A 45 -7.86 11.42 -1.30
N THR A 46 -9.05 10.84 -1.46
CA THR A 46 -9.50 9.71 -0.62
C THR A 46 -8.53 8.53 -0.68
N VAL A 47 -8.12 8.13 -1.89
CA VAL A 47 -7.16 7.03 -2.08
C VAL A 47 -5.80 7.38 -1.46
N THR A 48 -5.31 8.60 -1.64
CA THR A 48 -4.05 9.05 -1.02
C THR A 48 -4.13 8.95 0.50
N ASP A 49 -5.21 9.45 1.10
CA ASP A 49 -5.42 9.44 2.54
C ASP A 49 -5.50 8.01 3.10
N GLU A 50 -6.21 7.12 2.42
CA GLU A 50 -6.31 5.70 2.78
C GLU A 50 -4.98 4.96 2.61
N LEU A 51 -4.19 5.28 1.57
CA LEU A 51 -2.83 4.75 1.42
C LEU A 51 -1.96 5.18 2.59
N ILE A 52 -1.93 6.47 2.93
CA ILE A 52 -1.18 7.00 4.08
C ILE A 52 -1.59 6.27 5.36
N ARG A 53 -2.89 6.14 5.62
CA ARG A 53 -3.42 5.40 6.79
C ARG A 53 -2.96 3.94 6.78
N GLY A 54 -3.02 3.27 5.63
CA GLY A 54 -2.60 1.88 5.48
C GLY A 54 -1.12 1.67 5.78
N PHE A 55 -0.24 2.49 5.18
CA PHE A 55 1.20 2.43 5.45
C PHE A 55 1.54 2.75 6.91
N GLN A 56 0.87 3.73 7.51
CA GLN A 56 1.03 4.06 8.93
C GLN A 56 0.59 2.91 9.84
N ARG A 57 -0.50 2.20 9.48
CA ARG A 57 -1.03 1.06 10.24
C ARG A 57 -0.13 -0.16 10.15
N ASP A 58 0.39 -0.45 8.95
CA ASP A 58 1.31 -1.57 8.73
C ASP A 58 2.66 -1.36 9.45
N GLY A 59 3.23 -0.16 9.35
CA GLY A 59 4.42 0.23 10.10
C GLY A 59 5.75 -0.29 9.55
N THR A 60 5.78 -1.01 8.43
CA THR A 60 7.03 -1.43 7.77
C THR A 60 7.86 -0.23 7.31
N LEU A 61 7.21 0.79 6.75
CA LEU A 61 7.82 2.05 6.32
C LEU A 61 7.17 3.21 7.08
N ARG A 62 7.99 4.12 7.61
CA ARG A 62 7.46 5.30 8.32
C ARG A 62 7.09 6.38 7.32
N VAL A 63 5.80 6.75 7.28
CA VAL A 63 5.32 7.85 6.43
C VAL A 63 5.80 9.20 6.98
N VAL A 64 6.48 9.99 6.15
CA VAL A 64 7.03 11.31 6.49
C VAL A 64 6.81 12.31 5.34
N SER A 65 7.12 13.59 5.57
CA SER A 65 7.06 14.58 4.50
C SER A 65 8.13 14.33 3.44
N GLU A 66 7.87 14.73 2.20
CA GLU A 66 8.78 14.53 1.07
C GLU A 66 10.21 14.98 1.36
N GLY A 67 10.40 16.07 2.11
CA GLY A 67 11.70 16.59 2.51
C GLY A 67 12.59 15.62 3.29
N GLN A 68 11.99 14.67 3.99
CA GLN A 68 12.63 13.78 4.96
C GLN A 68 12.57 12.30 4.57
N ALA A 69 11.94 11.97 3.45
CA ALA A 69 11.74 10.60 3.02
C ALA A 69 12.98 10.02 2.31
N ASP A 70 13.18 8.71 2.44
CA ASP A 70 14.20 7.98 1.68
C ASP A 70 13.70 7.71 0.24
N ALA A 71 12.39 7.48 0.10
CA ALA A 71 11.73 7.32 -1.19
C ALA A 71 10.37 8.05 -1.24
N VAL A 72 9.93 8.37 -2.46
CA VAL A 72 8.64 9.00 -2.73
C VAL A 72 7.81 8.06 -3.60
N LEU A 73 6.58 7.78 -3.15
CA LEU A 73 5.60 7.00 -3.89
C LEU A 73 4.70 7.95 -4.69
N VAL A 74 5.01 8.12 -5.97
CA VAL A 74 4.26 9.00 -6.86
C VAL A 74 3.19 8.18 -7.56
N GLY A 75 1.93 8.62 -7.46
CA GLY A 75 0.79 7.88 -8.00
C GLY A 75 -0.11 8.74 -8.87
N THR A 76 -0.80 8.08 -9.81
CA THR A 76 -1.87 8.67 -10.61
C THR A 76 -3.01 7.67 -10.72
N LEU A 77 -4.22 8.09 -10.34
CA LEU A 77 -5.45 7.34 -10.55
C LEU A 77 -5.82 7.43 -12.04
N VAL A 78 -5.69 6.33 -12.77
CA VAL A 78 -5.83 6.29 -14.23
C VAL A 78 -7.26 5.95 -14.65
N ASP A 79 -7.90 5.02 -13.95
CA ASP A 79 -9.23 4.54 -14.31
C ASP A 79 -9.99 4.07 -13.06
N VAL A 80 -11.30 4.25 -13.07
CA VAL A 80 -12.21 3.86 -11.99
C VAL A 80 -13.51 3.38 -12.61
N ARG A 81 -14.01 2.23 -12.16
CA ARG A 81 -15.25 1.63 -12.68
C ARG A 81 -16.05 0.97 -11.58
N ASP A 82 -17.37 1.12 -11.69
CA ASP A 82 -18.35 0.33 -10.98
C ASP A 82 -19.12 -0.51 -12.01
N GLU A 83 -18.97 -1.83 -11.92
CA GLU A 83 -19.57 -2.77 -12.88
C GLU A 83 -20.46 -3.78 -12.14
N PRO A 84 -21.63 -4.16 -12.69
CA PRO A 84 -22.45 -5.22 -12.11
C PRO A 84 -21.65 -6.52 -11.90
N TYR A 85 -21.63 -7.05 -10.68
CA TYR A 85 -20.86 -8.25 -10.35
C TYR A 85 -21.73 -9.52 -10.39
N THR A 86 -22.91 -9.46 -9.77
CA THR A 86 -23.90 -10.55 -9.82
C THR A 86 -25.19 -10.04 -10.45
N ALA A 87 -25.69 -10.81 -11.41
CA ALA A 87 -27.01 -10.63 -12.01
C ALA A 87 -27.84 -11.87 -11.69
N ARG A 88 -28.96 -11.71 -10.99
CA ARG A 88 -29.92 -12.82 -10.79
C ARG A 88 -30.84 -12.89 -12.01
N SER A 89 -30.95 -14.08 -12.61
CA SER A 89 -31.86 -14.30 -13.75
C SER A 89 -33.28 -14.59 -13.27
N GLY A 90 -34.19 -13.62 -13.47
CA GLY A 90 -35.65 -13.72 -13.40
C GLY A 90 -36.30 -12.87 -14.51
N GLN A 91 -37.61 -12.59 -14.47
CA GLN A 91 -38.29 -11.71 -15.45
C GLN A 91 -37.74 -10.26 -15.48
N GLU A 92 -36.92 -9.89 -14.49
CA GLU A 92 -36.23 -8.61 -14.38
C GLU A 92 -34.79 -8.88 -13.91
N ILE A 93 -33.79 -8.27 -14.57
CA ILE A 93 -32.39 -8.36 -14.15
C ILE A 93 -32.21 -7.36 -13.00
N THR A 94 -32.25 -7.84 -11.76
CA THR A 94 -31.82 -7.07 -10.60
C THR A 94 -30.32 -7.29 -10.39
N VAL A 95 -29.55 -6.20 -10.38
CA VAL A 95 -28.14 -6.22 -9.96
C VAL A 95 -28.13 -6.13 -8.44
N ASP A 96 -27.69 -7.19 -7.79
CA ASP A 96 -27.65 -7.26 -6.32
C ASP A 96 -26.32 -6.69 -5.78
N GLU A 97 -25.25 -6.75 -6.57
CA GLU A 97 -23.90 -6.33 -6.18
C GLU A 97 -23.13 -5.66 -7.34
N TYR A 98 -22.28 -4.70 -7.01
CA TYR A 98 -21.35 -4.05 -7.92
C TYR A 98 -19.91 -4.35 -7.53
N ARG A 99 -19.04 -4.42 -8.53
CA ARG A 99 -17.59 -4.44 -8.37
C ARG A 99 -17.07 -3.03 -8.58
N PHE A 100 -16.53 -2.44 -7.51
CA PHE A 100 -15.67 -1.28 -7.62
C PHE A 100 -14.28 -1.73 -8.06
N SER A 101 -13.69 -1.04 -9.02
CA SER A 101 -12.32 -1.26 -9.44
C SER A 101 -11.62 0.05 -9.75
N MET A 102 -10.34 0.12 -9.41
CA MET A 102 -9.47 1.25 -9.72
C MET A 102 -8.15 0.75 -10.30
N MET A 103 -7.59 1.55 -11.21
CA MET A 103 -6.26 1.37 -11.76
C MET A 103 -5.39 2.57 -11.45
N CYS A 104 -4.23 2.34 -10.82
CA CYS A 104 -3.27 3.37 -10.48
C CYS A 104 -1.95 3.10 -11.19
N ARG A 105 -1.38 4.12 -11.84
CA ARG A 105 0.02 4.12 -12.28
C ARG A 105 0.86 4.64 -11.13
N ILE A 106 1.83 3.85 -10.66
CA ILE A 106 2.62 4.17 -9.47
C ILE A 106 4.10 4.04 -9.76
N GLU A 107 4.88 4.96 -9.21
CA GLU A 107 6.32 5.06 -9.32
C GLU A 107 6.95 5.14 -7.93
N LEU A 108 8.04 4.40 -7.73
CA LEU A 108 8.87 4.53 -6.53
C LEU A 108 10.15 5.26 -6.90
N VAL A 109 10.31 6.48 -6.40
CA VAL A 109 11.47 7.34 -6.67
C VAL A 109 12.38 7.38 -5.46
N ILE A 110 13.66 7.05 -5.63
CA ILE A 110 14.68 7.15 -4.58
C ILE A 110 15.09 8.61 -4.44
N ARG A 111 14.89 9.20 -3.25
CA ARG A 111 15.06 10.65 -3.08
C ARG A 111 16.50 11.10 -3.22
N SER A 112 17.45 10.30 -2.72
CA SER A 112 18.88 10.66 -2.70
C SER A 112 19.49 10.72 -4.11
N THR A 113 19.01 9.90 -5.04
CA THR A 113 19.53 9.81 -6.41
C THR A 113 18.60 10.42 -7.45
N GLY A 114 17.31 10.56 -7.15
CA GLY A 114 16.26 10.90 -8.12
C GLY A 114 15.91 9.75 -9.07
N GLU A 115 16.48 8.56 -8.85
CA GLU A 115 16.24 7.39 -9.70
C GLU A 115 14.83 6.83 -9.46
N THR A 116 14.10 6.56 -10.55
CA THR A 116 12.87 5.79 -10.48
C THR A 116 13.22 4.31 -10.41
N LYS A 117 13.04 3.71 -9.23
CA LYS A 117 13.33 2.29 -8.98
C LYS A 117 12.44 1.39 -9.82
N TRP A 118 11.16 1.76 -9.96
CA TRP A 118 10.22 1.12 -10.85
C TRP A 118 9.00 2.01 -11.11
N THR A 119 8.32 1.73 -12.22
CA THR A 119 7.00 2.26 -12.59
C THR A 119 6.12 1.07 -12.95
N GLN A 120 4.91 1.01 -12.39
CA GLN A 120 4.00 -0.11 -12.63
C GLN A 120 2.53 0.31 -12.46
N ASN A 121 1.64 -0.33 -13.21
CA ASN A 121 0.20 -0.22 -13.00
C ASN A 121 -0.26 -1.25 -11.97
N PHE A 122 -1.06 -0.80 -11.01
CA PHE A 122 -1.73 -1.62 -10.01
C PHE A 122 -3.23 -1.54 -10.21
N GLN A 123 -3.90 -2.67 -10.06
CA GLN A 123 -5.35 -2.75 -10.08
C GLN A 123 -5.85 -3.26 -8.74
N ALA A 124 -6.77 -2.53 -8.12
CA ALA A 124 -7.41 -2.95 -6.88
C ALA A 124 -8.93 -2.91 -7.05
N TRP A 125 -9.61 -3.85 -6.41
CA TRP A 125 -11.06 -3.99 -6.54
C TRP A 125 -11.68 -4.66 -5.31
N SER A 126 -12.97 -4.40 -5.13
CA SER A 126 -13.83 -4.95 -4.08
C SER A 126 -15.27 -5.00 -4.60
N ILE A 127 -16.14 -5.69 -3.86
CA ILE A 127 -17.55 -5.86 -4.21
C ILE A 127 -18.37 -5.19 -3.13
N TYR A 128 -19.45 -4.52 -3.51
CA TYR A 128 -20.38 -3.89 -2.58
C TYR A 128 -21.83 -4.11 -3.02
N PRO A 129 -22.78 -4.21 -2.07
CA PRO A 129 -24.18 -4.44 -2.39
C PRO A 129 -24.83 -3.20 -3.03
N TYR A 130 -25.73 -3.46 -3.99
CA TYR A 130 -26.56 -2.42 -4.61
C TYR A 130 -27.80 -2.15 -3.75
N GLY A 131 -27.88 -0.96 -3.16
CA GLY A 131 -28.99 -0.61 -2.26
C GLY A 131 -29.23 0.89 -2.10
N GLY A 132 -28.60 1.73 -2.92
CA GLY A 132 -28.73 3.19 -2.87
C GLY A 132 -27.98 3.90 -1.73
N ASP A 133 -27.25 3.16 -0.90
CA ASP A 133 -26.40 3.74 0.15
C ASP A 133 -24.98 4.00 -0.37
N LEU A 134 -24.59 5.27 -0.39
CA LEU A 134 -23.25 5.71 -0.78
C LEU A 134 -22.16 5.12 0.11
N SER A 135 -22.48 4.81 1.38
CA SER A 135 -21.53 4.26 2.35
C SER A 135 -20.98 2.88 1.93
N ASN A 136 -21.77 2.10 1.17
CA ASN A 136 -21.33 0.79 0.65
C ASN A 136 -20.19 0.95 -0.37
N ARG A 137 -20.29 1.96 -1.25
CA ARG A 137 -19.23 2.25 -2.22
C ARG A 137 -17.99 2.83 -1.53
N GLU A 138 -18.16 3.70 -0.55
CA GLU A 138 -17.04 4.24 0.24
C GLU A 138 -16.27 3.12 0.98
N THR A 139 -17.00 2.13 1.50
CA THR A 139 -16.40 0.93 2.09
C THR A 139 -15.61 0.15 1.02
N ALA A 140 -16.18 0.00 -0.18
CA ALA A 140 -15.52 -0.66 -1.30
C ALA A 140 -14.20 0.04 -1.68
N VAL A 141 -14.18 1.37 -1.73
CA VAL A 141 -12.97 2.17 -1.99
C VAL A 141 -11.91 1.91 -0.93
N THR A 142 -12.30 1.92 0.34
CA THR A 142 -11.39 1.66 1.47
C THR A 142 -10.79 0.25 1.42
N GLU A 143 -11.62 -0.75 1.15
CA GLU A 143 -11.17 -2.15 1.02
C GLU A 143 -10.24 -2.35 -0.18
N SER A 144 -10.57 -1.74 -1.32
CA SER A 144 -9.70 -1.78 -2.50
C SER A 144 -8.37 -1.10 -2.22
N THR A 145 -8.39 0.04 -1.54
CA THR A 145 -7.15 0.74 -1.18
C THR A 145 -6.31 -0.08 -0.19
N THR A 146 -6.93 -0.81 0.73
CA THR A 146 -6.22 -1.74 1.63
C THR A 146 -5.47 -2.81 0.85
N LYS A 147 -6.11 -3.44 -0.14
CA LYS A 147 -5.44 -4.40 -1.04
C LYS A 147 -4.29 -3.76 -1.82
N LEU A 148 -4.49 -2.53 -2.29
CA LEU A 148 -3.43 -1.77 -2.96
C LEU A 148 -2.22 -1.53 -2.04
N VAL A 149 -2.44 -1.23 -0.75
CA VAL A 149 -1.36 -1.09 0.25
C VAL A 149 -0.56 -2.39 0.37
N GLU A 150 -1.24 -3.53 0.47
CA GLU A 150 -0.59 -4.85 0.55
C GLU A 150 0.27 -5.14 -0.69
N ASP A 151 -0.27 -4.90 -1.89
CA ASP A 151 0.45 -5.09 -3.15
C ASP A 151 1.67 -4.17 -3.25
N LEU A 152 1.54 -2.91 -2.81
CA LEU A 152 2.62 -1.94 -2.82
C LEU A 152 3.71 -2.30 -1.80
N LEU A 153 3.35 -2.71 -0.58
CA LEU A 153 4.31 -3.17 0.42
C LEU A 153 5.11 -4.36 -0.09
N ASN A 154 4.42 -5.37 -0.63
CA ASN A 154 5.05 -6.53 -1.23
C ASN A 154 5.98 -6.15 -2.37
N LYS A 155 5.55 -5.23 -3.25
CA LYS A 155 6.40 -4.73 -4.34
C LYS A 155 7.63 -4.00 -3.82
N ILE A 156 7.48 -3.08 -2.87
CA ILE A 156 8.58 -2.26 -2.36
C ILE A 156 9.60 -3.14 -1.65
N VAL A 157 9.16 -4.05 -0.79
CA VAL A 157 10.03 -4.96 -0.04
C VAL A 157 10.70 -5.97 -0.97
N GLY A 158 9.98 -6.52 -1.95
CA GLY A 158 10.51 -7.50 -2.91
C GLY A 158 11.37 -6.94 -4.04
N SER A 159 11.56 -5.62 -4.13
CA SER A 159 12.38 -4.98 -5.18
C SER A 159 13.90 -4.97 -4.87
N TRP A 160 14.35 -5.73 -3.87
CA TRP A 160 15.70 -5.75 -3.34
C TRP A 160 16.24 -7.16 -3.16
#